data_AF-A0A960W5H5-F1
#
_entry.id   AF-A0A960W5H5-F1
#
_cell.length_a   1.000
_cell.length_b   1.000
_cell.length_c   1.000
_cell.angle_alpha   90.00
_cell.angle_beta   90.00
_cell.angle_gamma   90.00
#
_symmetry.space_group_name_H-M   'P 1'
#
loop_
_entity.id
_entity.type
_entity.pdbx_description
1 polymer ?
#
loop_
_entity_poly.entity_id
_entity_poly.type
_entity_poly.pdbx_seq_one_letter_code
_entity_poly.pdbx_strand_id
1 'polypeptide(L)'
;MQEKIKKFLEEKGYNVKLVNSRIVTEHHFENFKIQISGELDCNNFPFSLPKLFLLDRRKYGLLAHVGWDIDKKQSDEGLICEGVSENRHVDYDKPEEVYLLSLNKAVQTIKELLLNKEKNNEEVVKEFSAHWRFLIKDENHRVINFLEPSEHIFEIKPVVSVDLIYNNVTFFVNDSYINPEYSFIKRLKKNGTVKGKGIYLPIIKPILPPSPSLDIKEWWMELLKQLNDDSVLELKEKLHNQKSKIFWLLSSIQFEENKYSWFCIKFVNQTRDYFPLTINSMRNGWNVFAHNVILHNRECLGSAKSGLFTPSK
;
A
#
# COMPACT_ATOMS: atom_id res chain seq x y z
N MET A 1 -8.00 -25.34 22.23
CA MET A 1 -6.61 -25.15 21.76
C MET A 1 -5.95 -23.95 22.42
N GLN A 2 -6.61 -22.78 22.52
CA GLN A 2 -6.02 -21.59 23.16
C GLN A 2 -5.48 -21.87 24.57
N GLU A 3 -6.23 -22.58 25.43
CA GLU A 3 -5.79 -22.92 26.79
C GLU A 3 -4.51 -23.78 26.82
N LYS A 4 -4.37 -24.71 25.86
CA LYS A 4 -3.17 -25.55 25.74
C LYS A 4 -1.95 -24.68 25.42
N ILE A 5 -2.09 -23.77 24.45
CA ILE A 5 -1.03 -22.84 24.05
C ILE A 5 -0.72 -21.86 25.18
N LYS A 6 -1.74 -21.31 25.85
CA LYS A 6 -1.55 -20.45 27.03
C LYS A 6 -0.67 -21.14 28.07
N LYS A 7 -1.05 -22.35 28.50
CA LYS A 7 -0.31 -23.10 29.51
C LYS A 7 1.13 -23.37 29.06
N PHE A 8 1.32 -23.77 27.80
CA PHE A 8 2.65 -23.99 27.23
C PHE A 8 3.52 -22.72 27.25
N LEU A 9 2.96 -21.57 26.89
CA LEU A 9 3.67 -20.29 26.94
C LEU A 9 3.98 -19.85 28.37
N GLU A 10 3.07 -20.05 29.32
CA GLU A 10 3.32 -19.79 30.75
C GLU A 10 4.46 -20.67 31.29
N GLU A 11 4.51 -21.95 30.92
CA GLU A 11 5.62 -22.86 31.24
C GLU A 11 6.97 -22.40 30.64
N LYS A 12 6.93 -21.64 29.54
CA LYS A 12 8.11 -21.00 28.92
C LYS A 12 8.42 -19.61 29.48
N GLY A 13 7.69 -19.15 30.50
CA GLY A 13 7.94 -17.88 31.20
C GLY A 13 7.27 -16.64 30.59
N TYR A 14 6.36 -16.80 29.63
CA TYR A 14 5.62 -15.67 29.07
C TYR A 14 4.49 -15.22 30.01
N ASN A 15 4.23 -13.91 30.07
CA ASN A 15 3.02 -13.38 30.68
C ASN A 15 1.88 -13.43 29.67
N VAL A 16 0.90 -14.31 29.90
CA VAL A 16 -0.17 -14.62 28.95
C VAL A 16 -1.54 -14.37 29.56
N LYS A 17 -2.42 -13.72 28.81
CA LYS A 17 -3.83 -13.56 29.15
C LYS A 17 -4.69 -14.07 28.01
N LEU A 18 -5.86 -14.63 28.34
CA LEU A 18 -6.90 -14.90 27.35
C LEU A 18 -7.95 -13.80 27.43
N VAL A 19 -8.16 -13.12 26.30
CA VAL A 19 -9.12 -12.02 26.17
C VAL A 19 -9.92 -12.27 24.90
N ASN A 20 -11.25 -12.45 25.03
CA ASN A 20 -12.14 -12.69 23.88
C ASN A 20 -11.64 -13.82 22.95
N SER A 21 -11.23 -14.96 23.53
CA SER A 21 -10.66 -16.10 22.79
C SER A 21 -9.34 -15.83 22.06
N ARG A 22 -8.66 -14.71 22.34
CA ARG A 22 -7.34 -14.37 21.81
C ARG A 22 -6.26 -14.52 22.88
N ILE A 23 -5.08 -14.95 22.45
CA ILE A 23 -3.91 -15.12 23.32
C ILE A 23 -3.14 -13.81 23.32
N VAL A 24 -3.17 -13.09 24.43
CA VAL A 24 -2.49 -11.81 24.59
C VAL A 24 -1.20 -12.02 25.38
N THR A 25 -0.08 -11.56 24.83
CA THR A 25 1.24 -11.63 25.45
C THR A 25 1.86 -10.24 25.56
N GLU A 26 2.55 -10.00 26.66
CA GLU A 26 3.22 -8.72 26.92
C GLU A 26 4.74 -8.89 26.85
N HIS A 27 5.41 -8.00 26.12
CA HIS A 27 6.85 -8.06 25.90
C HIS A 27 7.49 -6.72 26.23
N HIS A 28 8.62 -6.78 26.92
CA HIS A 28 9.39 -5.61 27.34
C HIS A 28 10.81 -5.70 26.77
N PHE A 29 11.26 -4.61 26.16
CA PHE A 29 12.65 -4.47 25.73
C PHE A 29 13.03 -2.99 25.72
N GLU A 30 14.18 -2.68 26.30
CA GLU A 30 14.66 -1.29 26.49
C GLU A 30 13.58 -0.39 27.11
N ASN A 31 13.16 0.65 26.40
CA ASN A 31 12.11 1.60 26.79
C ASN A 31 10.73 1.26 26.19
N PHE A 32 10.60 0.12 25.51
CA PHE A 32 9.37 -0.30 24.86
C PHE A 32 8.64 -1.38 25.64
N LYS A 33 7.33 -1.19 25.71
CA LYS A 33 6.35 -2.17 26.15
C LYS A 33 5.38 -2.39 25.00
N ILE A 34 5.29 -3.63 24.52
CA ILE A 34 4.36 -4.02 23.45
C ILE A 34 3.43 -5.14 23.93
N GLN A 35 2.25 -5.20 23.33
CA GLN A 35 1.31 -6.30 23.52
C GLN A 35 0.97 -6.92 22.16
N ILE A 36 1.07 -8.24 22.07
CA ILE A 36 0.74 -9.00 20.87
C ILE A 36 -0.43 -9.91 21.19
N SER A 37 -1.46 -9.83 20.36
CA SER A 37 -2.67 -10.62 20.45
C SER A 37 -2.73 -11.61 19.29
N GLY A 38 -2.76 -12.91 19.59
CA GLY A 38 -2.90 -13.97 18.61
C GLY A 38 -4.33 -14.46 18.48
N GLU A 39 -4.79 -14.59 17.23
CA GLU A 39 -6.09 -15.12 16.84
C GLU A 39 -5.89 -16.43 16.06
N LEU A 40 -6.48 -17.51 16.58
CA LEU A 40 -6.34 -18.86 15.99
C LEU A 40 -7.55 -19.21 15.11
N ASP A 41 -8.74 -18.75 15.49
CA ASP A 41 -10.01 -19.21 14.95
C ASP A 41 -10.25 -18.75 13.50
N CYS A 42 -9.73 -17.57 13.13
CA CYS A 42 -9.97 -16.94 11.83
C CYS A 42 -9.18 -17.52 10.66
N ASN A 43 -8.26 -18.47 10.89
CA ASN A 43 -7.34 -18.94 9.85
C ASN A 43 -7.26 -20.47 9.70
N ASN A 44 -8.08 -21.24 10.44
CA ASN A 44 -7.99 -22.70 10.48
C ASN A 44 -6.66 -23.21 11.05
N PHE A 45 -6.12 -22.53 12.07
CA PHE A 45 -4.95 -23.00 12.81
C PHE A 45 -5.26 -24.36 13.49
N PRO A 46 -4.37 -25.37 13.44
CA PRO A 46 -2.97 -25.27 13.04
C PRO A 46 -2.71 -25.50 11.57
N PHE A 47 -3.72 -25.74 10.71
CA PHE A 47 -3.53 -25.95 9.26
C PHE A 47 -3.01 -24.73 8.49
N SER A 48 -2.78 -23.63 9.21
CA SER A 48 -2.17 -22.39 8.75
C SER A 48 -1.40 -21.75 9.90
N LEU A 49 -0.68 -20.67 9.62
CA LEU A 49 -0.02 -19.86 10.65
C LEU A 49 -1.05 -19.02 11.44
N PRO A 50 -0.79 -18.76 12.74
CA PRO A 50 -1.66 -17.94 13.56
C PRO A 50 -1.60 -16.48 13.11
N LYS A 51 -2.72 -15.76 13.18
CA LYS A 51 -2.70 -14.31 12.93
C LYS A 51 -2.28 -13.59 14.19
N LEU A 52 -1.22 -12.79 14.10
CA LEU A 52 -0.69 -12.02 15.22
C LEU A 52 -0.93 -10.54 14.98
N PHE A 53 -1.40 -9.85 16.01
CA PHE A 53 -1.75 -8.43 15.95
C PHE A 53 -0.96 -7.65 17.01
N LEU A 54 -0.39 -6.53 16.62
CA LEU A 54 0.17 -5.55 17.56
C LEU A 54 -0.98 -4.71 18.11
N LEU A 55 -1.17 -4.72 19.44
CA LEU A 55 -2.14 -3.86 20.12
C LEU A 55 -1.59 -2.45 20.34
N ASP A 56 -2.48 -1.47 20.53
CA ASP A 56 -2.17 -0.04 20.63
C ASP A 56 -1.30 0.45 19.46
N ARG A 57 -1.61 -0.05 18.26
CA ARG A 57 -0.77 0.08 17.06
C ARG A 57 -0.41 1.53 16.73
N ARG A 58 -1.31 2.50 16.95
CA ARG A 58 -1.05 3.92 16.65
C ARG A 58 0.08 4.52 17.49
N LYS A 59 0.33 3.99 18.70
CA LYS A 59 1.41 4.45 19.58
C LYS A 59 2.79 4.36 18.93
N TYR A 60 2.95 3.41 18.01
CA TYR A 60 4.25 3.07 17.43
C TYR A 60 4.53 3.75 16.08
N GLY A 61 3.64 4.64 15.61
CA GLY A 61 3.86 5.39 14.37
C GLY A 61 3.82 4.48 13.14
N LEU A 62 4.65 4.76 12.12
CA LEU A 62 4.72 3.95 10.91
C LEU A 62 5.70 2.79 11.13
N LEU A 63 5.20 1.56 11.07
CA LEU A 63 6.00 0.33 11.16
C LEU A 63 5.83 -0.49 9.90
N ALA A 64 6.94 -0.91 9.28
CA ALA A 64 6.94 -1.94 8.25
C ALA A 64 6.37 -3.25 8.81
N HIS A 65 5.87 -4.15 7.95
CA HIS A 65 5.31 -5.45 8.35
C HIS A 65 4.12 -5.36 9.31
N VAL A 66 3.56 -4.17 9.58
CA VAL A 66 2.39 -4.03 10.45
C VAL A 66 1.33 -3.19 9.76
N GLY A 67 0.23 -3.85 9.42
CA GLY A 67 -0.93 -3.22 8.80
C GLY A 67 -1.62 -2.22 9.73
N TRP A 68 -2.51 -1.43 9.13
CA TRP A 68 -3.39 -0.52 9.84
C TRP A 68 -4.82 -1.07 9.84
N ASP A 69 -5.45 -1.17 11.00
CA ASP A 69 -6.90 -1.39 11.06
C ASP A 69 -7.62 -0.04 10.90
N ILE A 70 -8.25 0.15 9.74
CA ILE A 70 -8.93 1.40 9.36
C ILE A 70 -10.44 1.23 9.39
N ASP A 71 -10.92 0.00 9.20
CA ASP A 71 -12.34 -0.28 9.04
C ASP A 71 -13.04 -0.63 10.35
N LYS A 72 -12.30 -1.02 11.40
CA LYS A 72 -12.89 -1.27 12.70
C LYS A 72 -12.56 -0.13 13.65
N LYS A 73 -13.49 0.83 13.76
CA LYS A 73 -13.52 1.88 14.80
C LYS A 73 -13.45 1.36 16.26
N GLN A 74 -13.22 0.06 16.48
CA GLN A 74 -13.30 -0.61 17.78
C GLN A 74 -11.97 -1.15 18.31
N SER A 75 -10.92 -1.29 17.50
CA SER A 75 -9.63 -1.84 17.97
C SER A 75 -8.44 -1.11 17.35
N ASP A 76 -7.61 -0.47 18.17
CA ASP A 76 -6.29 0.04 17.74
C ASP A 76 -5.30 -1.12 17.65
N GLU A 77 -5.48 -1.96 16.63
CA GLU A 77 -4.59 -3.10 16.37
C GLU A 77 -4.08 -3.11 14.92
N GLY A 78 -2.95 -3.77 14.71
CA GLY A 78 -2.36 -3.93 13.38
C GLY A 78 -1.90 -5.36 13.16
N LEU A 79 -2.38 -6.00 12.10
CA LEU A 79 -1.92 -7.33 11.70
C LEU A 79 -0.42 -7.27 11.40
N ILE A 80 0.35 -8.16 12.04
CA ILE A 80 1.77 -8.34 11.82
C ILE A 80 1.95 -9.32 10.67
N CYS A 81 2.53 -8.87 9.58
CA CYS A 81 2.92 -9.70 8.45
C CYS A 81 4.07 -10.62 8.87
N GLU A 82 3.93 -11.92 8.66
CA GLU A 82 4.97 -12.91 9.00
C GLU A 82 6.09 -13.00 7.94
N GLY A 83 6.00 -12.22 6.87
CA GLY A 83 6.86 -12.25 5.68
C GLY A 83 6.54 -13.44 4.76
N VAL A 84 6.66 -13.25 3.44
CA VAL A 84 6.37 -14.28 2.41
C VAL A 84 7.53 -15.30 2.25
N SER A 85 8.69 -15.06 2.85
CA SER A 85 9.94 -15.72 2.50
C SER A 85 10.22 -17.08 3.15
N GLU A 86 9.34 -17.59 4.01
CA GLU A 86 9.56 -18.91 4.63
C GLU A 86 8.35 -19.81 4.37
N ASN A 87 8.52 -20.77 3.45
CA ASN A 87 7.70 -21.97 3.38
C ASN A 87 7.86 -22.72 4.71
N ARG A 88 7.11 -22.32 5.73
CA ARG A 88 7.10 -22.98 7.03
C ARG A 88 6.32 -24.26 6.85
N HIS A 89 7.01 -25.39 7.04
CA HIS A 89 6.34 -26.64 7.36
C HIS A 89 5.61 -26.41 8.68
N VAL A 90 4.29 -26.30 8.62
CA VAL A 90 3.49 -26.17 9.81
C VAL A 90 3.41 -27.55 10.45
N ASP A 91 4.06 -27.71 11.60
CA ASP A 91 3.98 -28.93 12.40
C ASP A 91 2.63 -28.97 13.12
N TYR A 92 1.66 -29.64 12.50
CA TYR A 92 0.31 -29.79 13.03
C TYR A 92 0.26 -30.68 14.28
N ASP A 93 1.28 -31.51 14.52
CA ASP A 93 1.34 -32.37 15.70
C ASP A 93 1.77 -31.56 16.94
N LYS A 94 2.45 -30.43 16.73
CA LYS A 94 2.93 -29.52 17.77
C LYS A 94 2.52 -28.06 17.56
N PRO A 95 1.21 -27.76 17.58
CA PRO A 95 0.71 -26.42 17.30
C PRO A 95 1.21 -25.37 18.29
N GLU A 96 1.43 -25.73 19.55
CA GLU A 96 2.03 -24.83 20.55
C GLU A 96 3.46 -24.37 20.20
N GLU A 97 4.28 -25.23 19.59
CA GLU A 97 5.63 -24.87 19.15
C GLU A 97 5.58 -23.94 17.93
N VAL A 98 4.67 -24.23 16.98
CA VAL A 98 4.41 -23.35 15.83
C VAL A 98 3.97 -21.96 16.28
N TYR A 99 3.04 -21.88 17.24
CA TYR A 99 2.57 -20.60 17.76
C TYR A 99 3.71 -19.83 18.44
N LEU A 100 4.51 -20.48 19.28
CA LEU A 100 5.66 -19.85 19.94
C LEU A 100 6.68 -19.33 18.91
N LEU A 101 6.94 -20.09 17.84
CA LEU A 101 7.85 -19.68 16.77
C LEU A 101 7.32 -18.44 16.02
N SER A 102 6.03 -18.41 15.68
CA SER A 102 5.39 -17.23 15.07
C SER A 102 5.44 -16.02 16.02
N LEU A 103 5.10 -16.22 17.30
CA LEU A 103 5.14 -15.15 18.31
C LEU A 103 6.55 -14.57 18.45
N ASN A 104 7.58 -15.41 18.59
CA ASN A 104 8.96 -14.94 18.73
C ASN A 104 9.44 -14.18 17.51
N LYS A 105 9.08 -14.63 16.30
CA LYS A 105 9.38 -13.88 15.08
C LYS A 105 8.70 -12.52 15.07
N ALA A 106 7.40 -12.46 15.39
CA ALA A 106 6.67 -11.20 15.46
C ALA A 106 7.30 -10.23 16.48
N VAL A 107 7.61 -10.70 17.69
CA VAL A 107 8.30 -9.89 18.71
C VAL A 107 9.64 -9.37 18.20
N GLN A 108 10.45 -10.24 17.58
CA GLN A 108 11.76 -9.87 17.06
C GLN A 108 11.64 -8.83 15.93
N THR A 109 10.70 -9.02 14.99
CA THR A 109 10.42 -8.05 13.92
C THR A 109 10.03 -6.69 14.51
N ILE A 110 9.06 -6.64 15.43
CA ILE A 110 8.64 -5.38 16.05
C ILE A 110 9.79 -4.73 16.83
N LYS A 111 10.55 -5.52 17.58
CA LYS A 111 11.71 -5.05 18.33
C LYS A 111 12.74 -4.42 17.41
N GLU A 112 13.12 -5.08 16.32
CA GLU A 112 14.09 -4.53 15.37
C GLU A 112 13.61 -3.22 14.74
N LEU A 113 12.33 -3.15 14.34
CA LEU A 113 11.76 -1.95 13.71
C LEU A 113 11.66 -0.77 14.68
N LEU A 114 11.36 -1.02 15.96
CA LEU A 114 11.28 0.02 16.99
C LEU A 114 12.66 0.54 17.42
N LEU A 115 13.66 -0.35 17.48
CA LEU A 115 15.02 0.00 17.90
C LEU A 115 15.85 0.60 16.76
N ASN A 116 15.55 0.28 15.49
CA ASN A 116 16.27 0.79 14.33
C ASN A 116 15.31 1.50 13.36
N LYS A 117 15.19 2.82 13.54
CA LYS A 117 14.34 3.69 12.71
C LYS A 117 14.75 3.72 11.24
N GLU A 118 16.05 3.65 10.94
CA GLU A 118 16.54 3.66 9.55
C GLU A 118 16.11 2.40 8.82
N LYS A 119 16.35 1.22 9.43
CA LYS A 119 15.88 -0.07 8.92
C LYS A 119 14.36 -0.08 8.72
N ASN A 120 13.61 0.44 9.68
CA ASN A 120 12.16 0.53 9.57
C ASN A 120 11.74 1.40 8.37
N ASN A 121 12.36 2.57 8.20
CA ASN A 121 12.06 3.44 7.05
C ASN A 121 12.39 2.75 5.72
N GLU A 122 13.53 2.08 5.61
CA GLU A 122 13.92 1.34 4.40
C GLU A 122 12.87 0.27 4.02
N GLU A 123 12.45 -0.54 5.01
CA GLU A 123 11.44 -1.58 4.80
C GLU A 123 10.07 -0.98 4.45
N VAL A 124 9.68 0.12 5.09
CA VAL A 124 8.44 0.84 4.75
C VAL A 124 8.42 1.31 3.29
N VAL A 125 9.55 1.77 2.75
CA VAL A 125 9.63 2.18 1.33
C VAL A 125 9.49 0.97 0.40
N LYS A 126 10.10 -0.17 0.75
CA LYS A 126 9.92 -1.42 -0.01
C LYS A 126 8.46 -1.86 0.00
N GLU A 127 7.75 -1.61 1.10
CA GLU A 127 6.33 -1.91 1.29
C GLU A 127 5.41 -0.73 0.97
N PHE A 128 5.88 0.30 0.24
CA PHE A 128 5.13 1.54 0.04
C PHE A 128 3.71 1.28 -0.50
N SER A 129 3.56 0.42 -1.51
CA SER A 129 2.25 0.08 -2.08
C SER A 129 1.33 -0.61 -1.05
N ALA A 130 1.89 -1.44 -0.17
CA ALA A 130 1.15 -2.11 0.89
C ALA A 130 0.69 -1.14 1.98
N HIS A 131 1.45 -0.08 2.23
CA HIS A 131 1.02 1.02 3.09
C HIS A 131 0.03 1.95 2.38
N TRP A 132 0.22 2.22 1.09
CA TRP A 132 -0.63 3.08 0.29
C TRP A 132 -2.08 2.57 0.21
N ARG A 133 -2.27 1.24 0.19
CA ARG A 133 -3.60 0.61 0.11
C ARG A 133 -4.55 1.06 1.23
N PHE A 134 -4.00 1.38 2.40
CA PHE A 134 -4.75 1.83 3.56
C PHE A 134 -5.38 3.23 3.40
N LEU A 135 -4.97 3.99 2.38
CA LEU A 135 -5.52 5.32 2.07
C LEU A 135 -6.70 5.25 1.09
N ILE A 136 -6.92 4.09 0.48
CA ILE A 136 -7.87 3.91 -0.62
C ILE A 136 -9.27 3.78 -0.05
N LYS A 137 -10.15 4.71 -0.42
CA LYS A 137 -11.56 4.71 0.00
C LYS A 137 -12.49 4.03 -1.00
N ASP A 138 -12.06 3.93 -2.26
CA ASP A 138 -12.82 3.32 -3.34
C ASP A 138 -12.09 2.08 -3.85
N GLU A 139 -12.37 0.95 -3.21
CA GLU A 139 -11.78 -0.35 -3.56
C GLU A 139 -12.28 -0.89 -4.91
N ASN A 140 -13.40 -0.36 -5.41
CA ASN A 140 -14.01 -0.80 -6.67
C ASN A 140 -13.33 -0.14 -7.89
N HIS A 141 -12.67 1.00 -7.71
CA HIS A 141 -11.93 1.66 -8.78
C HIS A 141 -10.49 1.16 -8.86
N ARG A 142 -10.09 0.66 -10.03
CA ARG A 142 -8.75 0.12 -10.28
C ARG A 142 -7.99 0.98 -11.28
N VAL A 143 -6.70 1.16 -11.03
CA VAL A 143 -5.78 1.76 -11.99
C VAL A 143 -4.85 0.67 -12.51
N ILE A 144 -4.79 0.49 -13.82
CA ILE A 144 -3.86 -0.44 -14.47
C ILE A 144 -2.76 0.37 -15.16
N ASN A 145 -1.53 0.15 -14.74
CA ASN A 145 -0.36 0.79 -15.29
C ASN A 145 0.33 -0.11 -16.33
N PHE A 146 0.49 0.42 -17.55
CA PHE A 146 1.25 -0.20 -18.64
C PHE A 146 2.60 0.49 -18.89
N LEU A 147 2.93 1.49 -18.10
CA LEU A 147 4.13 2.29 -18.26
C LEU A 147 5.30 1.63 -17.56
N GLU A 148 6.43 1.58 -18.26
CA GLU A 148 7.71 1.26 -17.64
C GLU A 148 8.20 2.44 -16.78
N PRO A 149 8.98 2.20 -15.71
CA PRO A 149 9.67 3.27 -14.99
C PRO A 149 10.51 4.11 -15.94
N SER A 150 10.55 5.42 -15.69
CA SER A 150 11.42 6.38 -16.36
C SER A 150 11.96 7.37 -15.34
N GLU A 151 13.08 8.01 -15.64
CA GLU A 151 13.66 9.10 -14.85
C GLU A 151 13.08 10.48 -15.21
N HIS A 152 12.30 10.58 -16.29
CA HIS A 152 11.75 11.85 -16.78
C HIS A 152 10.28 12.01 -16.42
N ILE A 153 9.87 13.26 -16.17
CA ILE A 153 8.45 13.60 -16.03
C ILE A 153 7.83 13.63 -17.42
N PHE A 154 6.65 13.02 -17.61
CA PHE A 154 5.94 13.08 -18.88
C PHE A 154 4.44 13.00 -18.73
N GLU A 155 3.72 13.48 -19.74
CA GLU A 155 2.26 13.42 -19.77
C GLU A 155 1.78 11.99 -20.03
N ILE A 156 0.74 11.59 -19.31
CA ILE A 156 0.09 10.29 -19.50
C ILE A 156 -1.39 10.50 -19.80
N LYS A 157 -1.95 9.59 -20.61
CA LYS A 157 -3.36 9.62 -20.97
C LYS A 157 -4.12 8.66 -20.04
N PRO A 158 -4.99 9.16 -19.15
CA PRO A 158 -5.90 8.33 -18.36
C PRO A 158 -7.08 7.90 -19.23
N VAL A 159 -7.08 6.65 -19.67
CA VAL A 159 -8.09 6.09 -20.59
C VAL A 159 -9.03 5.17 -19.84
N VAL A 160 -10.33 5.35 -20.00
CA VAL A 160 -11.35 4.42 -19.51
C VAL A 160 -11.91 3.65 -20.69
N SER A 161 -12.01 2.32 -20.56
CA SER A 161 -12.59 1.46 -21.59
C SER A 161 -14.11 1.60 -21.63
N VAL A 162 -14.69 1.39 -22.82
CA VAL A 162 -16.15 1.23 -23.00
C VAL A 162 -16.63 -0.19 -22.72
N ASP A 163 -15.71 -1.16 -22.67
CA ASP A 163 -16.04 -2.56 -22.42
C ASP A 163 -16.47 -2.73 -20.95
N LEU A 164 -17.67 -3.28 -20.73
CA LEU A 164 -18.25 -3.48 -19.38
C LEU A 164 -17.37 -4.34 -18.46
N ILE A 165 -16.58 -5.25 -19.02
CA ILE A 165 -15.62 -6.08 -18.27
C ILE A 165 -14.50 -5.28 -17.61
N TYR A 166 -14.26 -4.05 -18.06
CA TYR A 166 -13.29 -3.11 -17.48
C TYR A 166 -13.99 -1.87 -16.89
N ASN A 167 -15.25 -2.01 -16.48
CA ASN A 167 -15.93 -0.94 -15.77
C ASN A 167 -15.16 -0.54 -14.50
N ASN A 168 -15.12 0.75 -14.18
CA ASN A 168 -14.34 1.33 -13.08
C ASN A 168 -12.82 1.10 -13.16
N VAL A 169 -12.29 0.78 -14.34
CA VAL A 169 -10.84 0.69 -14.56
C VAL A 169 -10.33 1.89 -15.35
N THR A 170 -9.30 2.56 -14.81
CA THR A 170 -8.53 3.57 -15.51
C THR A 170 -7.20 2.98 -15.96
N PHE A 171 -6.90 3.11 -17.24
CA PHE A 171 -5.66 2.67 -17.87
C PHE A 171 -4.74 3.87 -18.09
N PHE A 172 -3.48 3.76 -17.69
CA PHE A 172 -2.49 4.78 -18.03
C PHE A 172 -1.69 4.39 -19.26
N VAL A 173 -1.72 5.26 -20.26
CA VAL A 173 -1.03 5.03 -21.53
C VAL A 173 -0.18 6.24 -21.94
N ASN A 174 1.01 5.97 -22.46
CA ASN A 174 1.87 6.89 -23.16
C ASN A 174 2.47 6.17 -24.40
N ASP A 175 2.55 6.87 -25.54
CA ASP A 175 2.99 6.27 -26.80
C ASP A 175 4.48 5.88 -26.80
N SER A 176 5.31 6.55 -26.00
CA SER A 176 6.77 6.36 -25.92
C SER A 176 7.21 5.41 -24.80
N TYR A 177 6.38 5.21 -23.78
CA TYR A 177 6.74 4.45 -22.56
C TYR A 177 5.89 3.20 -22.35
N ILE A 178 5.27 2.68 -23.41
CA ILE A 178 4.56 1.40 -23.39
C ILE A 178 5.20 0.45 -24.39
N ASN A 179 5.29 -0.84 -24.04
CA ASN A 179 5.66 -1.88 -24.97
C ASN A 179 4.64 -1.95 -26.15
N PRO A 180 5.08 -1.75 -27.41
CA PRO A 180 4.21 -1.69 -28.59
C PRO A 180 3.53 -3.02 -28.95
N GLU A 181 3.98 -4.14 -28.38
CA GLU A 181 3.44 -5.49 -28.63
C GLU A 181 2.05 -5.71 -28.01
N TYR A 182 1.62 -4.83 -27.09
CA TYR A 182 0.32 -4.97 -26.44
C TYR A 182 -0.84 -4.59 -27.36
N SER A 183 -1.42 -5.59 -28.02
CA SER A 183 -2.61 -5.44 -28.87
C SER A 183 -3.81 -4.81 -28.13
N PHE A 184 -3.92 -5.06 -26.83
CA PHE A 184 -4.93 -4.45 -25.96
C PHE A 184 -4.82 -2.92 -25.91
N ILE A 185 -3.61 -2.37 -25.89
CA ILE A 185 -3.36 -0.93 -25.86
C ILE A 185 -3.84 -0.27 -27.16
N LYS A 186 -3.65 -0.93 -28.31
CA LYS A 186 -4.19 -0.44 -29.60
C LYS A 186 -5.72 -0.34 -29.55
N ARG A 187 -6.38 -1.34 -28.97
CA ARG A 187 -7.84 -1.33 -28.77
C ARG A 187 -8.29 -0.23 -27.81
N LEU A 188 -7.62 -0.07 -26.67
CA LEU A 188 -7.89 0.99 -25.70
C LEU A 188 -7.73 2.39 -26.31
N LYS A 189 -6.68 2.62 -27.09
CA LYS A 189 -6.46 3.92 -27.76
C LYS A 189 -7.55 4.23 -28.79
N LYS A 190 -8.10 3.20 -29.46
CA LYS A 190 -9.14 3.37 -30.48
C LYS A 190 -10.53 3.60 -29.88
N ASN A 191 -10.88 2.85 -28.84
CA ASN A 191 -12.25 2.78 -28.33
C ASN A 191 -12.43 3.44 -26.95
N GLY A 192 -11.34 3.71 -26.24
CA GLY A 192 -11.37 4.28 -24.90
C GLY A 192 -11.60 5.79 -24.90
N THR A 193 -12.08 6.30 -23.77
CA THR A 193 -12.28 7.74 -23.56
C THR A 193 -11.24 8.27 -22.57
N VAL A 194 -10.57 9.37 -22.94
CA VAL A 194 -9.65 10.06 -22.03
C VAL A 194 -10.44 10.79 -20.94
N LYS A 195 -10.13 10.52 -19.66
CA LYS A 195 -10.82 11.08 -18.49
C LYS A 195 -9.89 11.95 -17.65
N GLY A 196 -9.72 13.19 -18.09
CA GLY A 196 -8.87 14.18 -17.43
C GLY A 196 -7.48 14.23 -18.04
N LYS A 197 -6.55 14.82 -17.29
CA LYS A 197 -5.14 14.96 -17.68
C LYS A 197 -4.28 14.13 -16.73
N GLY A 198 -3.18 13.58 -17.22
CA GLY A 198 -2.31 12.76 -16.38
C GLY A 198 -0.85 13.17 -16.51
N ILE A 199 -0.11 13.04 -15.42
CA ILE A 199 1.34 13.22 -15.37
C ILE A 199 1.98 12.02 -14.68
N TYR A 200 3.09 11.54 -15.24
CA TYR A 200 4.01 10.63 -14.57
C TYR A 200 5.09 11.44 -13.85
N LEU A 201 5.31 11.15 -12.58
CA LEU A 201 6.33 11.77 -11.73
C LEU A 201 7.27 10.70 -11.17
N PRO A 202 8.52 10.63 -11.62
CA PRO A 202 9.51 9.76 -11.00
C PRO A 202 10.02 10.35 -9.69
N ILE A 203 10.18 9.48 -8.69
CA ILE A 203 10.70 9.82 -7.38
C ILE A 203 11.98 9.02 -7.17
N ILE A 204 13.10 9.69 -7.39
CA ILE A 204 14.44 9.09 -7.36
C ILE A 204 14.91 8.88 -5.92
N LYS A 205 14.54 9.79 -5.01
CA LYS A 205 14.86 9.67 -3.59
C LYS A 205 13.72 8.98 -2.85
N PRO A 206 13.97 7.86 -2.15
CA PRO A 206 12.98 7.19 -1.32
C PRO A 206 12.18 8.15 -0.43
N ILE A 207 10.85 8.00 -0.45
CA ILE A 207 9.92 8.76 0.39
C ILE A 207 9.06 7.80 1.20
N LEU A 208 8.63 8.24 2.39
CA LEU A 208 7.70 7.46 3.20
C LEU A 208 6.24 7.69 2.73
N PRO A 209 5.40 6.64 2.74
CA PRO A 209 3.97 6.79 2.50
C PRO A 209 3.35 7.60 3.65
N PRO A 210 2.20 8.26 3.43
CA PRO A 210 1.53 8.94 4.53
C PRO A 210 1.04 7.93 5.56
N SER A 211 1.05 8.35 6.83
CA SER A 211 0.24 7.66 7.84
C SER A 211 -1.22 7.67 7.39
N PRO A 212 -2.01 6.60 7.62
CA PRO A 212 -3.44 6.63 7.28
C PRO A 212 -4.26 7.68 8.03
N SER A 213 -3.71 8.21 9.13
CA SER A 213 -4.29 9.34 9.86
C SER A 213 -4.01 10.70 9.20
N LEU A 214 -3.07 10.79 8.26
CA LEU A 214 -2.66 12.02 7.58
C LEU A 214 -3.52 12.25 6.34
N ASP A 215 -3.93 13.49 6.09
CA ASP A 215 -4.62 13.83 4.85
C ASP A 215 -3.65 13.71 3.66
N ILE A 216 -4.07 13.02 2.60
CA ILE A 216 -3.31 12.88 1.35
C ILE A 216 -2.96 14.26 0.77
N LYS A 217 -3.81 15.27 0.98
CA LYS A 217 -3.51 16.66 0.57
C LYS A 217 -2.29 17.21 1.29
N GLU A 218 -2.22 17.02 2.59
CA GLU A 218 -1.09 17.49 3.41
C GLU A 218 0.18 16.73 3.02
N TRP A 219 0.09 15.41 2.87
CA TRP A 219 1.20 14.60 2.41
C TRP A 219 1.70 14.99 1.03
N TRP A 220 0.80 15.26 0.07
CA TRP A 220 1.18 15.75 -1.26
C TRP A 220 1.95 17.07 -1.18
N MET A 221 1.54 17.98 -0.30
CA MET A 221 2.25 19.24 -0.11
C MET A 221 3.63 19.05 0.51
N GLU A 222 3.79 18.09 1.44
CA GLU A 222 5.10 17.74 1.99
C GLU A 222 5.98 16.99 0.98
N LEU A 223 5.38 16.19 0.10
CA LEU A 223 6.10 15.55 -0.99
C LEU A 223 6.68 16.60 -1.95
N LEU A 224 5.89 17.59 -2.35
CA LEU A 224 6.36 18.65 -3.25
C LEU A 224 7.57 19.41 -2.70
N LYS A 225 7.70 19.55 -1.38
CA LYS A 225 8.86 20.18 -0.72
C LYS A 225 10.10 19.29 -0.70
N GLN A 226 9.93 17.98 -0.85
CA GLN A 226 11.03 17.00 -0.85
C GLN A 226 11.55 16.69 -2.25
N LEU A 227 10.80 17.07 -3.30
CA LEU A 227 11.28 16.98 -4.68
C LEU A 227 12.46 17.94 -4.88
N ASN A 228 13.38 17.58 -5.78
CA ASN A 228 14.44 18.49 -6.19
C ASN A 228 13.87 19.65 -7.03
N ASP A 229 14.58 20.78 -7.05
CA ASP A 229 14.13 21.99 -7.73
C ASP A 229 13.88 21.76 -9.24
N ASP A 230 14.70 20.92 -9.87
CA ASP A 230 14.57 20.54 -11.28
C ASP A 230 13.25 19.81 -11.56
N SER A 231 12.86 18.83 -10.74
CA SER A 231 11.58 18.11 -10.89
C SER A 231 10.40 19.04 -10.67
N VAL A 232 10.51 19.97 -9.71
CA VAL A 232 9.45 20.96 -9.46
C VAL A 232 9.31 21.92 -10.64
N LEU A 233 10.43 22.36 -11.22
CA LEU A 233 10.45 23.22 -12.39
C LEU A 233 9.85 22.50 -13.61
N GLU A 234 10.30 21.29 -13.90
CA GLU A 234 9.79 20.49 -15.02
C GLU A 234 8.28 20.18 -14.86
N LEU A 235 7.84 19.87 -13.64
CA LEU A 235 6.43 19.65 -13.33
C LEU A 235 5.61 20.93 -13.57
N LYS A 236 6.11 22.09 -13.14
CA LYS A 236 5.48 23.38 -13.39
C LYS A 236 5.40 23.65 -14.89
N GLU A 237 6.49 23.50 -15.64
CA GLU A 237 6.54 23.79 -17.07
C GLU A 237 5.53 22.97 -17.87
N LYS A 238 5.46 21.65 -17.62
CA LYS A 238 4.50 20.77 -18.31
C LYS A 238 3.05 21.10 -17.95
N LEU A 239 2.78 21.56 -16.73
CA LEU A 239 1.42 21.80 -16.24
C LEU A 239 0.96 23.26 -16.30
N HIS A 240 1.84 24.23 -16.57
CA HIS A 240 1.59 25.67 -16.32
C HIS A 240 0.37 26.25 -17.06
N ASN A 241 0.01 25.69 -18.22
CA ASN A 241 -1.14 26.13 -19.03
C ASN A 241 -2.28 25.11 -19.10
N GLN A 242 -2.26 24.13 -18.20
CA GLN A 242 -3.19 23.03 -18.26
C GLN A 242 -4.29 23.22 -17.21
N LYS A 243 -5.51 23.55 -17.66
CA LYS A 243 -6.70 23.51 -16.81
C LYS A 243 -7.52 22.25 -17.04
N SER A 244 -7.88 21.56 -15.96
CA SER A 244 -8.74 20.37 -15.98
C SER A 244 -9.65 20.32 -14.76
N LYS A 245 -10.73 19.55 -14.85
CA LYS A 245 -11.51 19.15 -13.66
C LYS A 245 -10.90 17.95 -12.95
N ILE A 246 -10.11 17.16 -13.67
CA ILE A 246 -9.51 15.92 -13.17
C ILE A 246 -8.05 15.88 -13.60
N PHE A 247 -7.17 15.71 -12.62
CA PHE A 247 -5.78 15.34 -12.84
C PHE A 247 -5.48 13.99 -12.22
N TRP A 248 -4.62 13.24 -12.90
CA TRP A 248 -4.05 12.00 -12.42
C TRP A 248 -2.55 12.18 -12.27
N LEU A 249 -2.03 11.74 -11.15
CA LEU A 249 -0.61 11.60 -10.91
C LEU A 249 -0.34 10.11 -10.77
N LEU A 250 0.48 9.56 -11.66
CA LEU A 250 1.11 8.27 -11.46
C LEU A 250 2.55 8.53 -11.06
N SER A 251 3.05 7.81 -10.07
CA SER A 251 4.42 7.97 -9.64
C SER A 251 5.08 6.62 -9.38
N SER A 252 6.35 6.54 -9.73
CA SER A 252 7.24 5.46 -9.33
C SER A 252 8.21 6.00 -8.27
N ILE A 253 8.51 5.19 -7.26
CA ILE A 253 9.51 5.48 -6.23
C ILE A 253 10.60 4.44 -6.37
N GLN A 254 11.80 4.87 -6.73
CA GLN A 254 12.95 3.99 -6.77
C GLN A 254 13.47 3.78 -5.36
N PHE A 255 13.55 2.52 -4.92
CA PHE A 255 14.06 2.18 -3.58
C PHE A 255 15.36 1.37 -3.62
N GLU A 256 15.59 0.65 -4.72
CA GLU A 256 16.86 -0.02 -5.04
C GLU A 256 17.09 0.11 -6.55
N GLU A 257 18.29 -0.25 -7.03
CA GLU A 257 18.58 -0.26 -8.46
C GLU A 257 17.56 -1.15 -9.21
N ASN A 258 16.88 -0.56 -10.19
CA ASN A 258 15.82 -1.21 -10.98
C ASN A 258 14.63 -1.76 -10.18
N LYS A 259 14.42 -1.34 -8.92
CA LYS A 259 13.24 -1.72 -8.13
C LYS A 259 12.41 -0.50 -7.74
N TYR A 260 11.11 -0.60 -8.04
CA TYR A 260 10.18 0.53 -7.95
C TYR A 260 8.90 0.15 -7.21
N SER A 261 8.47 1.03 -6.33
CA SER A 261 7.11 1.05 -5.79
C SER A 261 6.26 2.04 -6.58
N TRP A 262 4.96 1.81 -6.66
CA TRP A 262 4.06 2.64 -7.48
C TRP A 262 2.88 3.14 -6.66
N PHE A 263 2.48 4.38 -6.89
CA PHE A 263 1.25 4.91 -6.34
C PHE A 263 0.56 5.85 -7.32
N CYS A 264 -0.74 6.07 -7.07
CA CYS A 264 -1.54 6.96 -7.89
C CYS A 264 -2.41 7.87 -7.02
N ILE A 265 -2.39 9.15 -7.38
CA ILE A 265 -3.28 10.16 -6.82
C ILE A 265 -4.20 10.69 -7.93
N LYS A 266 -5.49 10.80 -7.61
CA LYS A 266 -6.47 11.49 -8.44
C LYS A 266 -6.91 12.79 -7.75
N PHE A 267 -6.74 13.89 -8.46
CA PHE A 267 -7.23 15.21 -8.07
C PHE A 267 -8.52 15.51 -8.83
N VAL A 268 -9.58 15.91 -8.12
CA VAL A 268 -10.89 16.23 -8.71
C VAL A 268 -11.38 17.58 -8.20
N ASN A 269 -11.83 18.44 -9.11
CA ASN A 269 -12.47 19.72 -8.83
C ASN A 269 -13.80 19.83 -9.60
N GLN A 270 -14.74 20.62 -9.07
CA GLN A 270 -16.04 20.87 -9.71
C GLN A 270 -15.89 21.71 -10.98
N THR A 271 -14.95 22.67 -10.94
CA THR A 271 -14.60 23.57 -12.05
C THR A 271 -13.23 23.21 -12.62
N ARG A 272 -12.92 23.72 -13.82
CA ARG A 272 -11.59 23.54 -14.40
C ARG A 272 -10.62 24.48 -13.72
N ASP A 273 -9.57 23.94 -13.13
CA ASP A 273 -8.49 24.72 -12.52
C ASP A 273 -7.13 24.12 -12.89
N TYR A 274 -6.04 24.81 -12.53
CA TYR A 274 -4.67 24.33 -12.69
C TYR A 274 -4.35 23.23 -11.68
N PHE A 275 -3.33 22.42 -12.02
CA PHE A 275 -2.86 21.36 -11.14
C PHE A 275 -2.40 21.94 -9.78
N PRO A 276 -2.78 21.34 -8.63
CA PRO A 276 -2.50 21.90 -7.31
C PRO A 276 -1.04 21.70 -6.88
N LEU A 277 -0.14 22.56 -7.37
CA LEU A 277 1.30 22.57 -7.05
C LEU A 277 1.66 23.43 -5.82
N THR A 278 0.69 24.13 -5.24
CA THR A 278 0.87 24.98 -4.06
C THR A 278 -0.29 24.82 -3.07
N ILE A 279 -0.07 25.17 -1.80
CA ILE A 279 -1.12 25.18 -0.77
C ILE A 279 -2.32 26.04 -1.21
N ASN A 280 -2.05 27.21 -1.79
CA ASN A 280 -3.11 28.10 -2.26
C ASN A 280 -3.93 27.45 -3.38
N SER A 281 -3.27 26.84 -4.38
CA SER A 281 -3.99 26.11 -5.43
C SER A 281 -4.77 24.90 -4.89
N MET A 282 -4.25 24.18 -3.88
CA MET A 282 -4.95 23.06 -3.26
C MET A 282 -6.25 23.49 -2.57
N ARG A 283 -6.27 24.69 -1.97
CA ARG A 283 -7.44 25.27 -1.29
C ARG A 283 -8.57 25.67 -2.25
N ASN A 284 -8.34 25.70 -3.56
CA ASN A 284 -9.35 26.04 -4.58
C ASN A 284 -10.37 24.91 -4.85
N GLY A 285 -10.71 24.08 -3.86
CA GLY A 285 -11.74 23.05 -3.98
C GLY A 285 -11.29 21.71 -4.56
N TRP A 286 -9.98 21.45 -4.64
CA TRP A 286 -9.48 20.13 -5.05
C TRP A 286 -9.74 19.07 -3.99
N ASN A 287 -10.37 17.97 -4.39
CA ASN A 287 -10.45 16.72 -3.65
C ASN A 287 -9.38 15.76 -4.15
N VAL A 288 -8.80 14.98 -3.23
CA VAL A 288 -7.63 14.15 -3.50
C VAL A 288 -7.92 12.73 -3.04
N PHE A 289 -7.70 11.77 -3.93
CA PHE A 289 -8.01 10.37 -3.71
C PHE A 289 -6.79 9.50 -4.04
N ALA A 290 -6.45 8.58 -3.14
CA ALA A 290 -5.49 7.52 -3.41
C ALA A 290 -6.17 6.41 -4.23
N HIS A 291 -5.45 5.87 -5.22
CA HIS A 291 -5.87 4.70 -5.97
C HIS A 291 -4.80 3.61 -5.97
N ASN A 292 -5.25 2.36 -6.05
CA ASN A 292 -4.36 1.21 -6.16
C ASN A 292 -3.82 1.11 -7.59
N VAL A 293 -2.51 0.95 -7.72
CA VAL A 293 -1.85 0.76 -9.01
C VAL A 293 -1.57 -0.72 -9.18
N ILE A 294 -2.24 -1.32 -10.16
CA ILE A 294 -1.99 -2.68 -10.60
C ILE A 294 -1.02 -2.60 -11.77
N LEU A 295 0.18 -3.16 -11.58
CA LEU A 295 1.13 -3.32 -12.68
C LEU A 295 0.61 -4.38 -13.64
N HIS A 296 0.59 -4.05 -14.91
CA HIS A 296 0.24 -5.02 -15.93
C HIS A 296 1.25 -6.19 -15.92
N ASN A 297 0.74 -7.41 -15.78
CA ASN A 297 1.47 -8.65 -16.03
C ASN A 297 0.75 -9.47 -17.12
N ARG A 298 1.39 -10.51 -17.67
CA ARG A 298 0.79 -11.37 -18.70
C ARG A 298 -0.56 -11.98 -18.28
N GLU A 299 -0.77 -12.20 -16.98
CA GLU A 299 -2.01 -12.76 -16.43
C GLU A 299 -3.19 -11.79 -16.54
N CYS A 300 -2.95 -10.47 -16.44
CA CYS A 300 -3.98 -9.44 -16.57
C CYS A 300 -4.69 -9.44 -17.94
N LEU A 301 -4.05 -10.00 -18.98
CA LEU A 301 -4.62 -10.15 -20.32
C LEU A 301 -5.40 -11.48 -20.49
N GLY A 302 -5.08 -12.50 -19.69
CA GLY A 302 -5.72 -13.82 -19.74
C GLY A 302 -6.99 -13.92 -18.89
N SER A 303 -7.01 -13.28 -17.71
CA SER A 303 -8.12 -13.33 -16.76
C SER A 303 -9.34 -12.48 -17.17
N ALA A 304 -9.17 -11.56 -18.11
CA ALA A 304 -10.28 -10.83 -18.72
C ALA A 304 -11.21 -11.73 -19.56
N LYS A 305 -10.75 -12.91 -19.99
CA LYS A 305 -11.61 -13.92 -20.65
C LYS A 305 -12.31 -14.88 -19.67
N SER A 306 -11.85 -14.98 -18.43
CA SER A 306 -12.33 -16.01 -17.49
C SER A 306 -13.14 -15.47 -16.30
N GLY A 307 -13.37 -14.15 -16.21
CA GLY A 307 -14.17 -13.58 -15.11
C GLY A 307 -13.53 -13.74 -13.72
N LEU A 308 -12.24 -14.11 -13.65
CA LEU A 308 -11.53 -14.49 -12.43
C LEU A 308 -10.84 -13.32 -11.71
N PHE A 309 -11.44 -12.14 -11.73
CA PHE A 309 -11.00 -11.02 -10.89
C PHE A 309 -11.90 -10.84 -9.67
N THR A 310 -12.15 -11.93 -8.94
CA THR A 310 -12.74 -11.85 -7.59
C THR A 310 -11.67 -11.38 -6.61
N PRO A 311 -11.96 -10.40 -5.74
CA PRO A 311 -11.04 -10.02 -4.67
C PRO A 311 -10.87 -11.19 -3.71
N SER A 312 -9.63 -11.55 -3.40
CA SER A 312 -9.31 -12.32 -2.21
C SER A 312 -9.75 -11.52 -0.99
N LYS A 313 -10.71 -12.07 -0.25
CA LYS A 313 -11.24 -11.54 1.01
C LYS A 313 -10.18 -11.46 2.10
#